data_AF-A0A2M6YUD5-F1
#
_entry.id   AF-A0A2M6YUD5-F1
#
_cell.length_a   1.000
_cell.length_b   1.000
_cell.length_c   1.000
_cell.angle_alpha   90.00
_cell.angle_beta   90.00
_cell.angle_gamma   90.00
#
_symmetry.space_group_name_H-M   'P 1'
#
loop_
_entity.id
_entity.type
_entity.pdbx_description
1 polymer ?
#
loop_
_entity_poly.entity_id
_entity_poly.type
_entity_poly.pdbx_seq_one_letter_code
_entity_poly.pdbx_strand_id
1 'polypeptide(L)'
;MVKKIIIFIVLFFLTLFSVSAQDKTDIEKKISEYQTKLQELKQQKNTLSSQIQYMDTQIYLTGLQINQTEQQIVSTGKEIDLLGSRIEGLDQSLDYLSKQLIKRIVIGYKKKPLSLFALLLNNKNAYDFLNQVKYLKTAQTNNQKLIYTVQETKTNAEEQKKHREEKKIELDQLTKRLGNQKIALDNQKGQKERFLADTQNDENIYQNLLTQAQAQLAGFGRFVSSQGGSSILSNQTVCDDWGCYYNQRDSQWGGTSLNGTEYTLAGAGCLVTSMAMVYTHFGHRSVNPQSINSNPNNFASYYPAFLKKTITADGATSNRISSDIDSELSTGRPVIVGISYDGGPSPDHFLVLISGSNGSYQMNDPFTPNGHNIPFTDHYSVGSIREIDRISM
;
A
#
# COMPACT_ATOMS: atom_id res chain seq x y z
N MET A 1 38.93 -49.43 0.89
CA MET A 1 37.55 -48.90 0.76
C MET A 1 37.59 -47.40 0.94
N VAL A 2 37.61 -46.66 -0.17
CA VAL A 2 37.78 -45.20 -0.19
C VAL A 2 36.39 -44.55 -0.10
N LYS A 3 36.12 -43.84 1.00
CA LYS A 3 34.89 -43.06 1.20
C LYS A 3 34.92 -41.84 0.28
N LYS A 4 34.00 -41.77 -0.68
CA LYS A 4 33.79 -40.61 -1.55
C LYS A 4 33.08 -39.51 -0.74
N ILE A 5 33.77 -38.40 -0.51
CA ILE A 5 33.21 -37.15 -0.02
C ILE A 5 32.67 -36.41 -1.25
N ILE A 6 31.35 -36.20 -1.31
CA ILE A 6 30.71 -35.38 -2.34
C ILE A 6 30.54 -33.97 -1.75
N ILE A 7 31.41 -33.07 -2.18
CA ILE A 7 31.31 -31.63 -1.92
C ILE A 7 30.39 -31.03 -2.99
N PHE A 8 29.24 -30.49 -2.58
CA PHE A 8 28.34 -29.74 -3.44
C PHE A 8 28.81 -28.27 -3.51
N ILE A 9 29.56 -27.92 -4.56
CA ILE A 9 29.90 -26.53 -4.87
C ILE A 9 28.70 -25.92 -5.62
N VAL A 10 27.96 -25.03 -4.95
CA VAL A 10 26.94 -24.20 -5.58
C VAL A 10 27.65 -23.01 -6.21
N LEU A 11 27.85 -23.07 -7.53
CA LEU A 11 28.44 -21.99 -8.32
C LEU A 11 27.42 -20.85 -8.46
N PHE A 12 27.68 -19.72 -7.81
CA PHE A 12 26.90 -18.49 -7.92
C PHE A 12 27.28 -17.78 -9.23
N PHE A 13 26.49 -17.96 -10.29
CA PHE A 13 26.65 -17.21 -11.54
C PHE A 13 25.99 -15.83 -11.37
N LEU A 14 26.80 -14.83 -11.04
CA LEU A 14 26.48 -13.41 -11.15
C LEU A 14 26.59 -12.99 -12.62
N THR A 15 25.56 -13.28 -13.42
CA THR A 15 25.43 -12.70 -14.76
C THR A 15 24.77 -11.32 -14.64
N LEU A 16 25.57 -10.28 -14.80
CA LEU A 16 25.12 -8.94 -15.15
C LEU A 16 24.40 -9.02 -16.50
N PHE A 17 23.08 -9.15 -16.50
CA PHE A 17 22.29 -9.00 -17.71
C PHE A 17 22.19 -7.51 -18.04
N SER A 18 22.93 -7.10 -19.07
CA SER A 18 22.67 -5.86 -19.80
C SER A 18 21.22 -5.90 -20.31
N VAL A 19 20.39 -4.99 -19.82
CA VAL A 19 18.99 -4.83 -20.25
C VAL A 19 18.99 -4.22 -21.66
N SER A 20 18.93 -5.08 -22.67
CA SER A 20 18.44 -4.71 -24.01
C SER A 20 16.93 -4.59 -23.97
N ALA A 21 16.39 -3.57 -24.64
CA ALA A 21 14.97 -3.21 -24.71
C ALA A 21 14.06 -4.45 -24.84
N GLN A 22 13.33 -4.72 -23.77
CA GLN A 22 12.36 -5.80 -23.70
C GLN A 22 11.02 -5.28 -24.25
N ASP A 23 10.52 -5.91 -25.33
CA ASP A 23 9.25 -5.53 -25.97
C ASP A 23 8.11 -5.47 -24.95
N LYS A 24 7.28 -4.42 -25.03
CA LYS A 24 6.14 -4.17 -24.11
C LYS A 24 5.21 -5.38 -23.95
N THR A 25 5.06 -6.17 -25.02
CA THR A 25 4.27 -7.41 -25.05
C THR A 25 4.88 -8.55 -24.23
N ASP A 26 6.21 -8.63 -24.11
CA ASP A 26 6.90 -9.63 -23.30
C ASP A 26 6.76 -9.35 -21.80
N ILE A 27 6.76 -8.07 -21.40
CA ILE A 27 6.55 -7.68 -19.99
C ILE A 27 5.12 -7.99 -19.54
N GLU A 28 4.11 -7.68 -20.36
CA GLU A 28 2.70 -7.97 -20.05
C GLU A 28 2.46 -9.47 -19.90
N LYS A 29 3.05 -10.28 -20.78
CA LYS A 29 3.00 -11.74 -20.68
C LYS A 29 3.65 -12.24 -19.39
N LYS A 30 4.85 -11.76 -19.06
CA LYS A 30 5.55 -12.11 -17.81
C LYS A 30 4.77 -11.69 -16.57
N ILE A 31 4.12 -10.52 -16.57
CA ILE A 31 3.25 -10.10 -15.47
C ILE A 31 2.12 -11.12 -15.26
N SER A 32 1.44 -11.52 -16.34
CA SER A 32 0.35 -12.51 -16.26
C SER A 32 0.84 -13.88 -15.77
N GLU A 33 1.96 -14.37 -16.32
CA GLU A 33 2.57 -15.64 -15.89
C GLU A 33 2.93 -15.64 -14.40
N TYR A 34 3.55 -14.57 -13.91
CA TYR A 34 3.95 -14.47 -12.50
C TYR A 34 2.76 -14.20 -11.56
N GLN A 35 1.69 -13.56 -12.03
CA GLN A 35 0.43 -13.49 -11.30
C GLN A 35 -0.18 -14.89 -11.10
N THR A 36 -0.20 -15.73 -12.14
CA THR A 36 -0.68 -17.13 -12.04
C THR A 36 0.21 -17.93 -11.10
N LYS A 37 1.54 -17.82 -11.26
CA LYS A 37 2.52 -18.49 -10.38
C LYS A 37 2.33 -18.11 -8.91
N LEU A 38 2.02 -16.85 -8.61
CA LEU A 38 1.71 -16.43 -7.24
C LEU A 38 0.48 -17.10 -6.65
N GLN A 39 -0.56 -17.35 -7.46
CA GLN A 39 -1.76 -18.05 -6.99
C GLN A 39 -1.47 -19.51 -6.67
N GLU A 40 -0.67 -20.18 -7.51
CA GLU A 40 -0.23 -21.56 -7.27
C GLU A 40 0.63 -21.66 -6.01
N LEU A 41 1.65 -20.80 -5.88
CA LEU A 41 2.53 -20.78 -4.72
C LEU A 41 1.80 -20.42 -3.43
N LYS A 42 0.72 -19.62 -3.50
CA LYS A 42 -0.10 -19.29 -2.32
C LYS A 42 -0.70 -20.54 -1.67
N GLN A 43 -1.00 -21.57 -2.44
CA GLN A 43 -1.57 -22.83 -1.93
C GLN A 43 -0.52 -23.78 -1.35
N GLN A 44 0.78 -23.53 -1.62
CA GLN A 44 1.87 -24.44 -1.32
C GLN A 44 2.81 -23.94 -0.21
N LYS A 45 2.42 -22.91 0.57
CA LYS A 45 3.25 -22.19 1.58
C LYS A 45 3.62 -23.00 2.84
N ASN A 46 3.89 -24.29 2.70
CA ASN A 46 4.11 -25.19 3.83
C ASN A 46 5.58 -25.42 4.15
N THR A 47 6.51 -24.90 3.35
CA THR A 47 7.97 -25.04 3.55
C THR A 47 8.68 -23.69 3.47
N LEU A 48 9.86 -23.58 4.08
CA LEU A 48 10.70 -22.39 3.99
C LEU A 48 10.96 -22.03 2.52
N SER A 49 11.33 -23.03 1.71
CA SER A 49 11.59 -22.85 0.28
C SER A 49 10.39 -22.28 -0.47
N SER A 50 9.18 -22.82 -0.22
CA SER A 50 7.95 -22.33 -0.87
C SER A 50 7.62 -20.88 -0.50
N GLN A 51 7.88 -20.49 0.76
CA GLN A 51 7.62 -19.15 1.25
C GLN A 51 8.64 -18.14 0.68
N ILE A 52 9.92 -18.52 0.61
CA ILE A 52 10.96 -17.73 -0.08
C ILE A 52 10.59 -17.54 -1.55
N GLN A 53 10.20 -18.62 -2.25
CA GLN A 53 9.82 -18.57 -3.65
C GLN A 53 8.60 -17.67 -3.88
N TYR A 54 7.63 -17.68 -2.97
CA TYR A 54 6.49 -16.77 -3.01
C TYR A 54 6.94 -15.31 -2.91
N MET A 55 7.76 -14.98 -1.91
CA MET A 55 8.31 -13.62 -1.73
C MET A 55 9.13 -13.16 -2.94
N ASP A 56 9.98 -14.03 -3.49
CA ASP A 56 10.77 -13.73 -4.69
C ASP A 56 9.91 -13.48 -5.92
N THR A 57 8.86 -14.29 -6.10
CA THR A 57 7.91 -14.11 -7.20
C THR A 57 7.15 -12.79 -7.04
N GLN A 58 6.80 -12.38 -5.81
CA GLN A 58 6.17 -11.07 -5.55
C GLN A 58 7.11 -9.91 -5.88
N ILE A 59 8.35 -9.96 -5.38
CA ILE A 59 9.38 -8.93 -5.62
C ILE A 59 9.62 -8.79 -7.13
N TYR A 60 9.76 -9.91 -7.84
CA TYR A 60 9.98 -9.91 -9.28
C TYR A 60 8.79 -9.35 -10.05
N LEU A 61 7.56 -9.75 -9.70
CA LEU A 61 6.34 -9.21 -10.30
C LEU A 61 6.23 -7.69 -10.11
N THR A 62 6.49 -7.19 -8.90
CA THR A 62 6.50 -5.74 -8.63
C THR A 62 7.60 -5.04 -9.42
N GLY A 63 8.78 -5.65 -9.58
CA GLY A 63 9.84 -5.15 -10.47
C GLY A 63 9.41 -5.04 -11.94
N LEU A 64 8.69 -6.03 -12.47
CA LEU A 64 8.13 -5.97 -13.84
C LEU A 64 7.09 -4.85 -13.99
N GLN A 65 6.22 -4.67 -12.99
CA GLN A 65 5.21 -3.61 -13.00
C GLN A 65 5.84 -2.22 -12.92
N ILE A 66 6.94 -2.06 -12.17
CA ILE A 66 7.74 -0.84 -12.15
C ILE A 66 8.31 -0.58 -13.54
N ASN A 67 8.92 -1.59 -14.17
CA ASN A 67 9.49 -1.44 -15.51
C ASN A 67 8.41 -1.04 -16.54
N GLN A 68 7.25 -1.68 -16.51
CA GLN A 68 6.11 -1.32 -17.36
C GLN A 68 5.68 0.14 -17.15
N THR A 69 5.60 0.59 -15.90
CA THR A 69 5.18 1.96 -15.56
C THR A 69 6.23 2.98 -16.01
N GLU A 70 7.53 2.67 -15.85
CA GLU A 70 8.63 3.51 -16.34
C GLU A 70 8.62 3.63 -17.87
N GLN A 71 8.36 2.53 -18.60
CA GLN A 71 8.18 2.56 -20.05
C GLN A 71 6.98 3.41 -20.47
N GLN A 72 5.85 3.32 -19.75
CA GLN A 72 4.66 4.15 -19.99
C GLN A 72 4.98 5.64 -19.77
N ILE A 73 5.67 5.99 -18.69
CA ILE A 73 6.12 7.36 -18.42
C ILE A 73 6.96 7.91 -19.57
N VAL A 74 7.93 7.14 -20.07
CA VAL A 74 8.77 7.55 -21.20
C VAL A 74 7.94 7.72 -22.48
N SER A 75 7.01 6.80 -22.76
CA SER A 75 6.12 6.89 -23.93
C SER A 75 5.22 8.12 -23.87
N THR A 76 4.53 8.33 -22.74
CA THR A 76 3.64 9.47 -22.53
C THR A 76 4.41 10.79 -22.57
N GLY A 77 5.64 10.83 -22.04
CA GLY A 77 6.53 11.99 -22.18
C GLY A 77 6.81 12.33 -23.65
N LYS A 78 7.18 11.33 -24.47
CA LYS A 78 7.39 11.53 -25.91
C LYS A 78 6.11 12.01 -26.63
N GLU A 79 4.95 11.47 -26.27
CA GLU A 79 3.66 11.91 -26.83
C GLU A 79 3.37 13.38 -26.49
N ILE A 80 3.65 13.82 -25.26
CA ILE A 80 3.52 15.22 -24.83
C ILE A 80 4.45 16.13 -25.64
N ASP A 81 5.70 15.73 -25.86
CA ASP A 81 6.68 16.50 -26.64
C ASP A 81 6.26 16.65 -28.12
N LEU A 82 5.76 15.56 -28.71
CA LEU A 82 5.21 15.56 -30.07
C LEU A 82 3.98 16.47 -30.19
N LEU A 83 3.05 16.42 -29.23
CA LEU A 83 1.90 17.31 -29.16
C LEU A 83 2.33 18.77 -28.99
N GLY A 84 3.35 19.02 -28.16
CA GLY A 84 3.95 20.34 -27.98
C GLY A 84 4.45 20.93 -29.30
N SER A 85 5.22 20.15 -30.05
CA SER A 85 5.77 20.54 -31.36
C SER A 85 4.65 20.81 -32.39
N ARG A 86 3.60 19.97 -32.39
CA ARG A 86 2.43 20.15 -33.28
C ARG A 86 1.64 21.41 -32.96
N ILE A 87 1.42 21.69 -31.67
CA ILE A 87 0.73 22.90 -31.20
C ILE A 87 1.51 24.15 -31.63
N GLU A 88 2.83 24.14 -31.50
CA GLU A 88 3.66 25.28 -31.94
C GLU A 88 3.48 25.57 -33.43
N GLY A 89 3.50 24.54 -34.28
CA GLY A 89 3.26 24.69 -35.73
C GLY A 89 1.84 25.21 -36.05
N LEU A 90 0.83 24.76 -35.30
CA LEU A 90 -0.55 25.24 -35.43
C LEU A 90 -0.69 26.71 -34.99
N ASP A 91 -0.05 27.10 -33.89
CA ASP A 91 -0.08 28.47 -33.37
C ASP A 91 0.64 29.43 -34.35
N GLN A 92 1.78 29.04 -34.92
CA GLN A 92 2.46 29.80 -35.99
C GLN A 92 1.58 29.97 -37.23
N SER A 93 0.91 28.89 -37.66
CA SER A 93 -0.02 28.91 -38.79
C SER A 93 -1.21 29.83 -38.52
N LEU A 94 -1.77 29.75 -37.31
CA LEU A 94 -2.91 30.57 -36.89
C LEU A 94 -2.53 32.05 -36.81
N ASP A 95 -1.36 32.40 -36.30
CA ASP A 95 -0.84 33.78 -36.29
C ASP A 95 -0.70 34.33 -37.71
N TYR A 96 -0.08 33.55 -38.61
CA TYR A 96 0.06 33.94 -40.02
C TYR A 96 -1.30 34.16 -40.69
N LEU A 97 -2.21 33.19 -40.58
CA LEU A 97 -3.53 33.26 -41.20
C LEU A 97 -4.38 34.40 -40.62
N SER A 98 -4.29 34.65 -39.31
CA SER A 98 -4.99 35.75 -38.64
C SER A 98 -4.49 37.12 -39.14
N LYS A 99 -3.17 37.29 -39.29
CA LYS A 99 -2.58 38.50 -39.88
C LYS A 99 -3.06 38.74 -41.31
N GLN A 100 -3.16 37.68 -42.12
CA GLN A 100 -3.69 37.78 -43.48
C GLN A 100 -5.17 38.15 -43.48
N LEU A 101 -5.97 37.53 -42.61
CA LEU A 101 -7.39 37.79 -42.49
C LEU A 101 -7.65 39.25 -42.08
N ILE A 102 -6.94 39.76 -41.08
CA ILE A 102 -7.02 41.16 -40.65
C ILE A 102 -6.68 42.11 -41.82
N LYS A 103 -5.59 41.86 -42.55
CA LYS A 103 -5.22 42.67 -43.73
C LYS A 103 -6.35 42.70 -44.76
N ARG A 104 -6.99 41.54 -45.04
CA ARG A 104 -8.10 41.44 -45.99
C ARG A 104 -9.35 42.17 -45.51
N ILE A 105 -9.68 42.07 -44.23
CA ILE A 105 -10.80 42.80 -43.61
C ILE A 105 -10.58 44.31 -43.74
N VAL A 106 -9.37 44.81 -43.41
CA VAL A 106 -9.03 46.23 -43.51
C VAL A 106 -9.10 46.73 -44.96
N ILE A 107 -8.57 45.97 -45.92
CA ILE A 107 -8.66 46.33 -47.35
C ILE A 107 -10.13 46.35 -47.80
N GLY A 108 -10.91 45.35 -47.40
CA GLY A 108 -12.35 45.28 -47.69
C GLY A 108 -13.11 46.48 -47.13
N TYR A 109 -12.83 46.88 -45.89
CA TYR A 109 -13.44 48.04 -45.25
C TYR A 109 -13.06 49.37 -45.94
N LYS A 110 -11.78 49.53 -46.33
CA LYS A 110 -11.31 50.73 -47.05
C LYS A 110 -11.88 50.85 -48.45
N LYS A 111 -12.27 49.75 -49.09
CA LYS A 111 -12.92 49.75 -50.41
C LYS A 111 -14.43 49.83 -50.22
N LYS A 112 -15.03 51.00 -50.49
CA LYS A 112 -16.50 51.18 -50.48
C LYS A 112 -17.16 50.07 -51.33
N PRO A 113 -18.27 49.46 -50.87
CA PRO A 113 -19.03 48.53 -51.69
C PRO A 113 -19.59 49.29 -52.90
N LEU A 114 -19.03 49.03 -54.08
CA LEU A 114 -19.57 49.56 -55.34
C LEU A 114 -20.81 48.74 -55.69
N SER A 115 -21.93 49.43 -55.95
CA SER A 115 -23.10 48.81 -56.56
C SER A 115 -22.73 48.17 -57.90
N LEU A 116 -23.34 47.05 -58.27
CA LEU A 116 -23.18 46.44 -59.61
C LEU A 116 -23.48 47.46 -60.73
N PHE A 117 -24.43 48.37 -60.49
CA PHE A 117 -24.71 49.50 -61.41
C PHE A 117 -23.56 50.51 -61.46
N ALA A 118 -22.94 50.82 -60.32
CA ALA A 118 -21.77 51.69 -60.28
C ALA A 118 -20.55 51.05 -60.98
N LEU A 119 -20.38 49.73 -60.84
CA LEU A 119 -19.36 48.95 -61.56
C LEU A 119 -19.63 48.93 -63.07
N LEU A 120 -20.88 48.80 -63.50
CA LEU A 120 -21.25 48.85 -64.91
C LEU A 120 -20.90 50.21 -65.54
N LEU A 121 -21.19 51.31 -64.84
CA LEU A 121 -20.99 52.69 -65.34
C LEU A 121 -19.53 53.16 -65.32
N ASN A 122 -18.67 52.56 -64.47
CA ASN A 122 -17.26 52.97 -64.33
C ASN A 122 -16.27 52.20 -65.22
N ASN A 123 -16.72 51.17 -65.96
CA ASN A 123 -15.86 50.34 -66.80
C ASN A 123 -15.90 50.77 -68.28
N LYS A 124 -14.75 50.70 -68.95
CA LYS A 124 -14.56 51.19 -70.33
C LYS A 124 -15.22 50.31 -71.39
N ASN A 125 -15.46 49.03 -71.09
CA ASN A 125 -16.09 48.07 -71.98
C ASN A 125 -16.65 46.86 -71.18
N ALA A 126 -17.42 46.00 -71.87
CA ALA A 126 -18.05 44.82 -71.27
C ALA A 126 -17.04 43.78 -70.76
N TYR A 127 -15.86 43.70 -71.37
CA TYR A 127 -14.80 42.77 -70.98
C TYR A 127 -14.17 43.18 -69.64
N ASP A 128 -13.88 44.47 -69.45
CA ASP A 128 -13.35 45.04 -68.20
C ASP A 128 -14.34 44.88 -67.05
N PHE A 129 -15.63 45.10 -67.31
CA PHE A 129 -16.71 44.86 -66.34
C PHE A 129 -16.78 43.39 -65.90
N LEU A 130 -16.82 42.44 -66.84
CA LEU A 130 -16.87 41.01 -66.53
C LEU A 130 -15.65 40.54 -65.74
N ASN A 131 -14.46 41.03 -66.09
CA ASN A 131 -13.23 40.72 -65.36
C ASN A 131 -13.25 41.26 -63.93
N GLN A 132 -13.76 42.48 -63.72
CA GLN A 132 -13.86 43.07 -62.39
C GLN A 132 -14.88 42.34 -61.51
N VAL A 133 -16.04 41.94 -62.06
CA VAL A 133 -17.04 41.13 -61.36
C VAL A 133 -16.46 39.76 -60.99
N LYS A 134 -15.79 39.08 -61.93
CA LYS A 134 -15.12 37.80 -61.69
C LYS A 134 -14.06 37.93 -60.60
N TYR A 135 -13.23 38.98 -60.64
CA TYR A 135 -12.22 39.26 -59.63
C TYR A 135 -12.83 39.45 -58.23
N LEU A 136 -13.89 40.25 -58.11
CA LEU A 136 -14.59 40.47 -56.83
C LEU A 136 -15.18 39.16 -56.29
N LYS A 137 -15.78 38.34 -57.15
CA LYS A 137 -16.32 37.04 -56.75
C LYS A 137 -15.22 36.10 -56.27
N THR A 138 -14.11 36.00 -57.00
CA THR A 138 -12.96 35.19 -56.60
C THR A 138 -12.36 35.68 -55.27
N ALA A 139 -12.23 37.00 -55.09
CA ALA A 139 -11.75 37.59 -53.84
C ALA A 139 -12.68 37.26 -52.66
N GLN A 140 -13.99 37.33 -52.86
CA GLN A 140 -14.98 36.94 -51.85
C GLN A 140 -14.84 35.46 -51.47
N THR A 141 -14.77 34.56 -52.46
CA THR A 141 -14.58 33.12 -52.22
C THR A 141 -13.28 32.83 -51.48
N ASN A 142 -12.17 33.48 -51.87
CA ASN A 142 -10.88 33.29 -51.21
C ASN A 142 -10.88 33.82 -49.76
N ASN A 143 -11.56 34.94 -49.50
CA ASN A 143 -11.71 35.46 -48.14
C ASN A 143 -12.56 34.52 -47.28
N GLN A 144 -13.65 33.97 -47.82
CA GLN A 144 -14.49 33.01 -47.11
C GLN A 144 -13.70 31.73 -46.80
N LYS A 145 -12.92 31.22 -47.76
CA LYS A 145 -12.01 30.09 -47.54
C LYS A 145 -11.00 30.38 -46.43
N LEU A 146 -10.40 31.57 -46.41
CA LEU A 146 -9.45 31.98 -45.36
C LEU A 146 -10.10 31.98 -43.97
N ILE A 147 -11.34 32.49 -43.84
CA ILE A 147 -12.08 32.48 -42.57
C ILE A 147 -12.28 31.04 -42.09
N TYR A 148 -12.72 30.13 -42.97
CA TYR A 148 -12.88 28.72 -42.61
C TYR A 148 -11.57 28.07 -42.19
N THR A 149 -10.47 28.31 -42.92
CA THR A 149 -9.16 27.76 -42.57
C THR A 149 -8.64 28.29 -41.22
N VAL A 150 -8.85 29.58 -40.91
CA VAL A 150 -8.52 30.15 -39.58
C VAL A 150 -9.33 29.44 -38.49
N GLN A 151 -10.64 29.29 -38.69
CA GLN A 151 -11.51 28.65 -37.71
C GLN A 151 -11.12 27.17 -37.48
N GLU A 152 -10.88 26.41 -38.55
CA GLU A 152 -10.45 25.02 -38.48
C GLU A 152 -9.09 24.87 -37.78
N THR A 153 -8.11 25.71 -38.12
CA THR A 153 -6.79 25.71 -37.49
C THR A 153 -6.88 26.02 -36.00
N LYS A 154 -7.74 26.98 -35.62
CA LYS A 154 -8.01 27.31 -34.22
C LYS A 154 -8.60 26.12 -33.47
N THR A 155 -9.66 25.51 -34.01
CA THR A 155 -10.29 24.33 -33.39
C THR A 155 -9.29 23.19 -33.21
N ASN A 156 -8.47 22.90 -34.23
CA ASN A 156 -7.44 21.86 -34.14
C ASN A 156 -6.41 22.18 -33.05
N ALA A 157 -5.93 23.42 -32.96
CA ALA A 157 -5.00 23.85 -31.92
C ALA A 157 -5.58 23.68 -30.50
N GLU A 158 -6.85 24.03 -30.31
CA GLU A 158 -7.57 23.86 -29.05
C GLU A 158 -7.71 22.37 -28.67
N GLU A 159 -8.05 21.51 -29.63
CA GLU A 159 -8.14 20.05 -29.42
C GLU A 159 -6.78 19.43 -29.05
N GLN A 160 -5.70 19.80 -29.76
CA GLN A 160 -4.35 19.31 -29.42
C GLN A 160 -3.90 19.80 -28.03
N LYS A 161 -4.21 21.06 -27.68
CA LYS A 161 -3.93 21.61 -26.34
C LYS A 161 -4.66 20.84 -25.25
N LYS A 162 -5.94 20.50 -25.47
CA LYS A 162 -6.73 19.66 -24.56
C LYS A 162 -6.12 18.26 -24.42
N HIS A 163 -5.79 17.60 -25.53
CA HIS A 163 -5.22 16.26 -25.49
C HIS A 163 -3.86 16.21 -24.77
N ARG A 164 -3.02 17.25 -24.96
CA ARG A 164 -1.77 17.38 -24.22
C ARG A 164 -1.99 17.52 -22.71
N GLU A 165 -3.05 18.22 -22.29
CA GLU A 165 -3.38 18.36 -20.87
C GLU A 165 -3.85 17.04 -20.27
N GLU A 166 -4.70 16.29 -20.99
CA GLU A 166 -5.09 14.92 -20.59
C GLU A 166 -3.86 14.02 -20.40
N LYS A 167 -2.89 14.10 -21.32
CA LYS A 167 -1.64 13.33 -21.25
C LYS A 167 -0.74 13.75 -20.08
N LYS A 168 -0.72 15.03 -19.72
CA LYS A 168 -0.01 15.50 -18.51
C LYS A 168 -0.63 14.96 -17.23
N ILE A 169 -1.95 14.89 -17.16
CA ILE A 169 -2.66 14.27 -16.03
C ILE A 169 -2.33 12.77 -15.96
N GLU A 170 -2.33 12.07 -17.09
CA GLU A 170 -1.91 10.67 -17.17
C GLU A 170 -0.47 10.47 -16.65
N LEU A 171 0.46 11.35 -17.04
CA LEU A 171 1.86 11.32 -16.59
C LEU A 171 2.01 11.50 -15.07
N ASP A 172 1.26 12.44 -14.46
CA ASP A 172 1.25 12.64 -13.01
C ASP A 172 0.73 11.39 -12.27
N GLN A 173 -0.35 10.78 -12.78
CA GLN A 173 -0.90 9.54 -12.23
C GLN A 173 0.11 8.38 -12.32
N LEU A 174 0.79 8.21 -13.45
CA LEU A 174 1.84 7.20 -13.63
C LEU A 174 3.00 7.43 -12.67
N THR A 175 3.40 8.68 -12.43
CA THR A 175 4.49 9.03 -11.50
C THR A 175 4.13 8.70 -10.06
N LYS A 176 2.90 9.00 -9.63
CA LYS A 176 2.38 8.62 -8.30
C LYS A 176 2.33 7.09 -8.14
N ARG A 177 1.85 6.39 -9.17
CA ARG A 177 1.83 4.92 -9.19
C ARG A 177 3.23 4.34 -9.04
N LEU A 178 4.22 4.86 -9.77
CA LEU A 178 5.61 4.44 -9.69
C LEU A 178 6.17 4.62 -8.27
N GLY A 179 5.90 5.77 -7.64
CA GLY A 179 6.32 6.02 -6.25
C GLY A 179 5.77 4.98 -5.28
N ASN A 180 4.47 4.69 -5.35
CA ASN A 180 3.83 3.67 -4.51
C ASN A 180 4.39 2.26 -4.78
N GLN A 181 4.66 1.91 -6.04
CA GLN A 181 5.25 0.62 -6.40
C GLN A 181 6.68 0.47 -5.84
N LYS A 182 7.48 1.54 -5.83
CA LYS A 182 8.84 1.51 -5.25
C LYS A 182 8.80 1.32 -3.74
N ILE A 183 7.92 2.03 -3.03
CA ILE A 183 7.68 1.83 -1.59
C ILE A 183 7.24 0.38 -1.31
N ALA A 184 6.32 -0.15 -2.11
CA ALA A 184 5.87 -1.53 -1.97
C ALA A 184 7.02 -2.53 -2.19
N LEU A 185 7.87 -2.32 -3.20
CA LEU A 185 9.03 -3.17 -3.48
C LEU A 185 10.02 -3.18 -2.32
N ASP A 186 10.34 -2.01 -1.75
CA ASP A 186 11.25 -1.91 -0.61
C ASP A 186 10.68 -2.59 0.64
N ASN A 187 9.36 -2.44 0.87
CA ASN A 187 8.67 -3.16 1.94
C ASN A 187 8.69 -4.68 1.73
N GLN A 188 8.54 -5.17 0.51
CA GLN A 188 8.63 -6.61 0.20
C GLN A 188 10.04 -7.16 0.44
N LYS A 189 11.08 -6.41 0.02
CA LYS A 189 12.48 -6.78 0.29
C LYS A 189 12.78 -6.83 1.78
N GLY A 190 12.40 -5.79 2.53
CA GLY A 190 12.59 -5.77 3.97
C GLY A 190 11.82 -6.88 4.70
N GLN A 191 10.64 -7.27 4.22
CA GLN A 191 9.92 -8.43 4.74
C GLN A 191 10.67 -9.74 4.48
N LYS A 192 11.24 -9.93 3.29
CA LYS A 192 12.06 -11.10 2.96
C LYS A 192 13.31 -11.18 3.84
N GLU A 193 14.01 -10.07 4.02
CA GLU A 193 15.20 -10.00 4.87
C GLU A 193 14.88 -10.38 6.32
N ARG A 194 13.77 -9.85 6.87
CA ARG A 194 13.29 -10.23 8.21
C ARG A 194 12.90 -11.71 8.28
N PHE A 195 12.25 -12.23 7.25
CA PHE A 195 11.87 -13.64 7.20
C PHE A 195 13.10 -14.57 7.23
N LEU A 196 14.14 -14.22 6.48
CA LEU A 196 15.40 -14.95 6.48
C LEU A 196 16.12 -14.83 7.83
N ALA A 197 16.04 -13.68 8.50
CA ALA A 197 16.59 -13.50 9.85
C ALA A 197 15.84 -14.32 10.90
N ASP A 198 14.50 -14.30 10.88
CA ASP A 198 13.65 -15.03 11.82
C ASP A 198 13.82 -16.56 11.66
N THR A 199 13.92 -17.04 10.41
CA THR A 199 14.06 -18.48 10.10
C THR A 199 15.50 -18.96 10.09
N GLN A 200 16.47 -18.05 10.08
CA GLN A 200 17.90 -18.32 9.90
C GLN A 200 18.21 -19.18 8.66
N ASN A 201 17.33 -19.13 7.65
CA ASN A 201 17.36 -19.99 6.47
C ASN A 201 17.37 -21.51 6.82
N ASP A 202 16.75 -21.89 7.93
CA ASP A 202 16.64 -23.27 8.41
C ASP A 202 15.17 -23.74 8.42
N GLU A 203 14.90 -24.84 7.72
CA GLU A 203 13.55 -25.42 7.59
C GLU A 203 13.00 -25.89 8.95
N ASN A 204 13.83 -26.45 9.84
CA ASN A 204 13.36 -26.92 11.15
C ASN A 204 12.98 -25.74 12.05
N ILE A 205 13.75 -24.65 12.00
CA ILE A 205 13.41 -23.41 12.71
C ILE A 205 12.07 -22.88 12.18
N TYR A 206 11.91 -22.81 10.85
CA TYR A 206 10.66 -22.38 10.22
C TYR A 206 9.46 -23.26 10.62
N GLN A 207 9.58 -24.59 10.58
CA GLN A 207 8.51 -25.50 10.95
C GLN A 207 8.13 -25.40 12.43
N ASN A 208 9.11 -25.22 13.32
CA ASN A 208 8.86 -25.02 14.74
C ASN A 208 8.11 -23.70 14.99
N LEU A 209 8.58 -22.63 14.35
CA LEU A 209 7.96 -21.30 14.36
C LEU A 209 6.50 -21.32 13.83
N LEU A 210 6.26 -22.06 12.75
CA LEU A 210 4.92 -22.24 12.18
C LEU A 210 4.00 -23.02 13.13
N THR A 211 4.50 -24.12 13.69
CA THR A 211 3.76 -24.97 14.64
C THR A 211 3.35 -24.17 15.88
N GLN A 212 4.27 -23.37 16.43
CA GLN A 212 4.00 -22.51 17.58
C GLN A 212 2.91 -21.47 17.27
N ALA A 213 3.00 -20.78 16.13
CA ALA A 213 2.02 -19.78 15.73
C ALA A 213 0.62 -20.39 15.49
N GLN A 214 0.55 -21.56 14.84
CA GLN A 214 -0.69 -22.29 14.63
C GLN A 214 -1.31 -22.78 15.94
N ALA A 215 -0.50 -23.34 16.84
CA ALA A 215 -0.95 -23.81 18.13
C ALA A 215 -1.52 -22.66 18.99
N GLN A 216 -0.84 -21.50 18.99
CA GLN A 216 -1.28 -20.31 19.71
C GLN A 216 -2.62 -19.78 19.18
N LEU A 217 -2.78 -19.62 17.85
CA LEU A 217 -4.05 -19.16 17.27
C LEU A 217 -5.19 -20.15 17.49
N ALA A 218 -4.92 -21.45 17.38
CA ALA A 218 -5.90 -22.47 17.70
C ALA A 218 -6.31 -22.41 19.19
N GLY A 219 -5.34 -22.14 20.08
CA GLY A 219 -5.59 -21.86 21.49
C GLY A 219 -6.53 -20.68 21.68
N PHE A 220 -6.22 -19.53 21.07
CA PHE A 220 -7.08 -18.34 21.12
C PHE A 220 -8.51 -18.63 20.64
N GLY A 221 -8.65 -19.36 19.53
CA GLY A 221 -9.96 -19.78 19.02
C GLY A 221 -10.73 -20.66 20.00
N ARG A 222 -10.06 -21.62 20.67
CA ARG A 222 -10.69 -22.46 21.71
C ARG A 222 -11.09 -21.65 22.93
N PHE A 223 -10.21 -20.78 23.41
CA PHE A 223 -10.50 -19.88 24.53
C PHE A 223 -11.74 -19.04 24.23
N VAL A 224 -11.75 -18.30 23.11
CA VAL A 224 -12.89 -17.46 22.71
C VAL A 224 -14.18 -18.26 22.57
N SER A 225 -14.11 -19.46 21.99
CA SER A 225 -15.28 -20.34 21.85
C SER A 225 -15.81 -20.77 23.23
N SER A 226 -14.92 -21.09 24.17
CA SER A 226 -15.31 -21.46 25.54
C SER A 226 -15.96 -20.30 26.30
N GLN A 227 -15.62 -19.06 25.96
CA GLN A 227 -16.20 -17.84 26.53
C GLN A 227 -17.51 -17.40 25.85
N GLY A 228 -18.06 -18.19 24.92
CA GLY A 228 -19.30 -17.84 24.20
C GLY A 228 -19.11 -16.92 23.00
N GLY A 229 -17.88 -16.75 22.50
CA GLY A 229 -17.56 -15.96 21.31
C GLY A 229 -17.02 -14.56 21.59
N SER A 230 -16.61 -13.87 20.53
CA SER A 230 -15.91 -12.57 20.58
C SER A 230 -16.78 -11.37 20.18
N SER A 231 -18.07 -11.38 20.53
CA SER A 231 -18.99 -10.29 20.21
C SER A 231 -18.43 -8.94 20.66
N ILE A 232 -18.58 -7.93 19.80
CA ILE A 232 -18.03 -6.58 20.05
C ILE A 232 -18.73 -5.93 21.26
N LEU A 233 -17.92 -5.31 22.10
CA LEU A 233 -18.33 -4.53 23.26
C LEU A 233 -18.15 -3.04 22.98
N SER A 234 -18.83 -2.18 23.73
CA SER A 234 -18.66 -0.72 23.62
C SER A 234 -18.20 -0.15 24.96
N ASN A 235 -17.46 0.95 24.89
CA ASN A 235 -17.04 1.74 26.06
C ASN A 235 -16.32 0.90 27.14
N GLN A 236 -15.39 0.04 26.73
CA GLN A 236 -14.63 -0.79 27.67
C GLN A 236 -13.35 -0.11 28.17
N THR A 237 -12.87 0.90 27.43
CA THR A 237 -11.64 1.60 27.78
C THR A 237 -11.80 2.41 29.07
N VAL A 238 -10.88 2.22 30.02
CA VAL A 238 -10.81 2.98 31.29
C VAL A 238 -9.37 3.42 31.49
N CYS A 239 -9.12 4.69 31.78
CA CYS A 239 -7.77 5.20 32.06
C CYS A 239 -7.71 5.87 33.43
N ASP A 240 -6.63 5.64 34.13
CA ASP A 240 -6.34 6.18 35.46
C ASP A 240 -4.83 6.45 35.60
N ASP A 241 -4.38 6.73 36.83
CA ASP A 241 -2.97 6.98 37.12
C ASP A 241 -2.07 5.77 36.80
N TRP A 242 -2.59 4.54 36.91
CA TRP A 242 -1.82 3.33 36.60
C TRP A 242 -1.55 3.20 35.11
N GLY A 243 -2.52 3.52 34.25
CA GLY A 243 -2.44 3.24 32.82
C GLY A 243 -3.81 3.39 32.15
N CYS A 244 -3.94 2.85 30.94
CA CYS A 244 -5.23 2.58 30.34
C CYS A 244 -5.46 1.07 30.31
N TYR A 245 -6.63 0.67 30.77
CA TYR A 245 -7.21 -0.63 30.50
C TYR A 245 -7.84 -0.64 29.11
N TYR A 246 -7.58 -1.73 28.40
CA TYR A 246 -8.15 -2.00 27.08
C TYR A 246 -8.75 -3.40 27.05
N ASN A 247 -9.90 -3.51 26.40
CA ASN A 247 -10.51 -4.79 26.08
C ASN A 247 -10.36 -5.08 24.58
N GLN A 248 -9.88 -6.27 24.20
CA GLN A 248 -9.65 -6.66 22.81
C GLN A 248 -10.93 -6.67 21.97
N ARG A 249 -12.10 -6.76 22.61
CA ARG A 249 -13.43 -6.77 21.98
C ARG A 249 -14.05 -5.38 21.87
N ASP A 250 -13.39 -4.32 22.34
CA ASP A 250 -13.89 -2.95 22.24
C ASP A 250 -14.13 -2.54 20.78
N SER A 251 -15.24 -1.85 20.51
CA SER A 251 -15.70 -1.47 19.17
C SER A 251 -14.73 -0.57 18.42
N GLN A 252 -13.81 0.10 19.12
CA GLN A 252 -12.76 0.91 18.49
C GLN A 252 -11.78 0.08 17.64
N TRP A 253 -11.56 -1.19 17.97
CA TRP A 253 -10.56 -2.02 17.25
C TRP A 253 -10.94 -3.49 17.09
N GLY A 254 -11.84 -4.04 17.91
CA GLY A 254 -12.12 -5.47 17.96
C GLY A 254 -12.57 -6.09 16.63
N GLY A 255 -13.20 -5.31 15.75
CA GLY A 255 -13.58 -5.72 14.40
C GLY A 255 -12.43 -5.74 13.38
N THR A 256 -11.26 -5.21 13.72
CA THR A 256 -10.10 -5.16 12.83
C THR A 256 -9.41 -6.51 12.77
N SER A 257 -8.96 -6.91 11.57
CA SER A 257 -8.13 -8.09 11.38
C SER A 257 -6.84 -7.99 12.20
N LEU A 258 -6.51 -9.07 12.92
CA LEU A 258 -5.22 -9.23 13.58
C LEU A 258 -4.16 -9.46 12.49
N ASN A 259 -3.13 -8.62 12.50
CA ASN A 259 -2.12 -8.55 11.45
C ASN A 259 -1.50 -9.93 11.15
N GLY A 260 -1.49 -10.32 9.88
CA GLY A 260 -0.90 -11.58 9.43
C GLY A 260 -1.67 -12.84 9.86
N THR A 261 -2.95 -12.73 10.22
CA THR A 261 -3.82 -13.87 10.59
C THR A 261 -5.21 -13.73 9.95
N GLU A 262 -6.01 -14.80 10.00
CA GLU A 262 -7.43 -14.78 9.60
C GLU A 262 -8.38 -14.26 10.70
N TYR A 263 -7.88 -14.05 11.92
CA TYR A 263 -8.68 -13.65 13.07
C TYR A 263 -8.81 -12.14 13.21
N THR A 264 -9.73 -11.68 14.04
CA THR A 264 -9.84 -10.28 14.46
C THR A 264 -9.15 -10.04 15.80
N LEU A 265 -8.92 -8.76 16.14
CA LEU A 265 -8.46 -8.40 17.49
C LEU A 265 -9.42 -8.90 18.58
N ALA A 266 -10.73 -8.88 18.33
CA ALA A 266 -11.68 -9.45 19.29
C ALA A 266 -11.49 -10.97 19.49
N GLY A 267 -11.13 -11.70 18.44
CA GLY A 267 -10.96 -13.16 18.48
C GLY A 267 -9.58 -13.67 18.92
N ALA A 268 -8.52 -12.86 18.79
CA ALA A 268 -7.14 -13.31 18.97
C ALA A 268 -6.18 -12.22 19.49
N GLY A 269 -6.69 -11.07 19.93
CA GLY A 269 -5.89 -9.88 20.26
C GLY A 269 -5.47 -9.75 21.72
N CYS A 270 -5.60 -10.78 22.56
CA CYS A 270 -5.34 -10.72 24.00
C CYS A 270 -3.93 -10.22 24.34
N LEU A 271 -2.91 -10.76 23.67
CA LEU A 271 -1.52 -10.36 23.88
C LEU A 271 -1.22 -8.95 23.36
N VAL A 272 -1.73 -8.59 22.18
CA VAL A 272 -1.61 -7.23 21.61
C VAL A 272 -2.22 -6.21 22.57
N THR A 273 -3.38 -6.53 23.12
CA THR A 273 -4.10 -5.66 24.06
C THR A 273 -3.38 -5.56 25.40
N SER A 274 -2.85 -6.68 25.91
CA SER A 274 -2.04 -6.71 27.13
C SER A 274 -0.77 -5.88 27.00
N MET A 275 -0.08 -5.97 25.86
CA MET A 275 1.09 -5.13 25.57
C MET A 275 0.70 -3.65 25.56
N ALA A 276 -0.40 -3.27 24.93
CA ALA A 276 -0.85 -1.88 24.92
C ALA A 276 -1.11 -1.35 26.35
N MET A 277 -1.77 -2.13 27.21
CA MET A 277 -1.98 -1.76 28.61
C MET A 277 -0.65 -1.51 29.34
N VAL A 278 0.34 -2.39 29.18
CA VAL A 278 1.66 -2.22 29.81
C VAL A 278 2.44 -1.02 29.25
N TYR A 279 2.35 -0.74 27.94
CA TYR A 279 2.96 0.47 27.36
C TYR A 279 2.40 1.75 28.00
N THR A 280 1.07 1.82 28.20
CA THR A 280 0.47 3.00 28.83
C THR A 280 0.88 3.15 30.29
N HIS A 281 1.10 2.04 31.00
CA HIS A 281 1.64 2.05 32.36
C HIS A 281 3.05 2.67 32.41
N PHE A 282 3.89 2.37 31.43
CA PHE A 282 5.22 3.00 31.28
C PHE A 282 5.18 4.41 30.67
N GLY A 283 4.00 5.04 30.57
CA GLY A 283 3.86 6.45 30.16
C GLY A 283 3.58 6.67 28.68
N HIS A 284 3.56 5.61 27.85
CA HIS A 284 3.20 5.72 26.43
C HIS A 284 1.68 5.73 26.23
N ARG A 285 1.03 6.79 26.72
CA ARG A 285 -0.43 6.90 26.82
C ARG A 285 -1.17 6.93 25.47
N SER A 286 -0.46 7.17 24.37
CA SER A 286 -1.02 7.13 23.00
C SER A 286 -1.16 5.69 22.46
N VAL A 287 -0.47 4.72 23.06
CA VAL A 287 -0.44 3.33 22.59
C VAL A 287 -1.77 2.65 22.92
N ASN A 288 -2.40 2.12 21.88
CA ASN A 288 -3.61 1.30 21.97
C ASN A 288 -3.46 0.01 21.15
N PRO A 289 -4.38 -0.97 21.27
CA PRO A 289 -4.26 -2.25 20.57
C PRO A 289 -4.12 -2.10 19.06
N GLN A 290 -4.84 -1.16 18.45
CA GLN A 290 -4.76 -0.90 17.02
C GLN A 290 -3.39 -0.35 16.60
N SER A 291 -2.77 0.52 17.40
CA SER A 291 -1.45 1.08 17.10
C SER A 291 -0.37 -0.02 17.03
N ILE A 292 -0.39 -0.98 17.96
CA ILE A 292 0.51 -2.14 17.93
C ILE A 292 0.20 -3.04 16.73
N ASN A 293 -1.09 -3.32 16.48
CA ASN A 293 -1.56 -4.18 15.38
C ASN A 293 -1.21 -3.62 13.99
N SER A 294 -1.20 -2.29 13.85
CA SER A 294 -0.95 -1.61 12.57
C SER A 294 0.52 -1.68 12.11
N ASN A 295 1.45 -1.99 13.02
CA ASN A 295 2.87 -2.10 12.68
C ASN A 295 3.23 -3.55 12.32
N PRO A 296 3.40 -3.89 11.03
CA PRO A 296 3.70 -5.27 10.62
C PRO A 296 5.04 -5.78 11.15
N ASN A 297 5.96 -4.90 11.57
CA ASN A 297 7.25 -5.32 12.14
C ASN A 297 7.11 -5.92 13.54
N ASN A 298 5.97 -5.70 14.21
CA ASN A 298 5.65 -6.34 15.49
C ASN A 298 5.24 -7.82 15.31
N PHE A 299 5.01 -8.27 14.08
CA PHE A 299 4.53 -9.61 13.78
C PHE A 299 5.56 -10.38 12.95
N ALA A 300 5.53 -11.70 13.06
CA ALA A 300 6.32 -12.57 12.21
C ALA A 300 6.00 -12.34 10.72
N SER A 301 6.99 -12.41 9.85
CA SER A 301 6.82 -12.18 8.41
C SER A 301 6.30 -13.41 7.65
N TYR A 302 5.68 -14.37 8.35
CA TYR A 302 5.09 -15.59 7.80
C TYR A 302 3.65 -15.76 8.31
N TYR A 303 2.87 -16.61 7.65
CA TYR A 303 1.48 -16.86 8.03
C TYR A 303 1.33 -18.24 8.71
N PRO A 304 0.57 -18.34 9.82
CA PRO A 304 0.05 -17.23 10.62
C PRO A 304 1.16 -16.46 11.34
N ALA A 305 0.99 -15.14 11.42
CA ALA A 305 1.96 -14.27 12.06
C ALA A 305 1.68 -14.15 13.55
N PHE A 306 2.60 -14.63 14.38
CA PHE A 306 2.54 -14.40 15.83
C PHE A 306 3.13 -13.03 16.18
N LEU A 307 2.71 -12.46 17.31
CA LEU A 307 3.29 -11.22 17.84
C LEU A 307 4.69 -11.50 18.39
N LYS A 308 5.70 -10.79 17.88
CA LYS A 308 7.10 -10.94 18.29
C LYS A 308 7.30 -10.53 19.75
N LYS A 309 8.40 -11.03 20.35
CA LYS A 309 8.81 -10.63 21.70
C LYS A 309 9.26 -9.17 21.76
N THR A 310 9.89 -8.69 20.69
CA THR A 310 10.26 -7.29 20.53
C THR A 310 9.15 -6.56 19.79
N ILE A 311 8.61 -5.51 20.40
CA ILE A 311 7.50 -4.72 19.87
C ILE A 311 7.94 -3.28 19.82
N THR A 312 7.52 -2.54 18.81
CA THR A 312 7.71 -1.09 18.71
C THR A 312 6.36 -0.40 18.56
N ALA A 313 6.10 0.55 19.45
CA ALA A 313 4.92 1.39 19.46
C ALA A 313 5.26 2.78 20.03
N ASP A 314 4.66 3.83 19.48
CA ASP A 314 4.90 5.22 19.92
C ASP A 314 6.39 5.62 19.97
N GLY A 315 7.19 5.11 19.03
CA GLY A 315 8.63 5.38 18.97
C GLY A 315 9.48 4.68 20.05
N ALA A 316 8.87 3.93 20.97
CA ALA A 316 9.55 3.10 21.95
C ALA A 316 9.58 1.64 21.51
N THR A 317 10.64 0.92 21.89
CA THR A 317 10.83 -0.50 21.60
C THR A 317 10.88 -1.26 22.91
N SER A 318 10.00 -2.24 23.10
CA SER A 318 9.99 -3.08 24.29
C SER A 318 10.32 -4.54 23.97
N ASN A 319 10.75 -5.28 24.99
CA ASN A 319 11.06 -6.69 24.93
C ASN A 319 10.31 -7.45 26.03
N ARG A 320 9.60 -8.52 25.63
CA ARG A 320 9.08 -9.55 26.53
C ARG A 320 10.21 -10.47 26.99
N ILE A 321 10.49 -10.49 28.28
CA ILE A 321 11.56 -11.27 28.90
C ILE A 321 10.94 -12.16 29.97
N SER A 322 11.28 -13.45 29.97
CA SER A 322 10.81 -14.38 31.00
C SER A 322 11.24 -13.89 32.38
N SER A 323 10.31 -13.89 33.34
CA SER A 323 10.56 -13.45 34.71
C SER A 323 9.72 -14.23 35.73
N ASP A 324 9.82 -13.82 36.98
CA ASP A 324 9.00 -14.27 38.11
C ASP A 324 7.92 -13.23 38.44
N ILE A 325 6.72 -13.70 38.83
CA ILE A 325 5.58 -12.80 39.08
C ILE A 325 5.82 -11.94 40.32
N ASP A 326 6.12 -12.56 41.45
CA ASP A 326 6.20 -11.88 42.75
C ASP A 326 7.37 -10.88 42.78
N SER A 327 8.50 -11.23 42.17
CA SER A 327 9.66 -10.34 42.05
C SER A 327 9.30 -9.04 41.31
N GLU A 328 8.61 -9.12 40.18
CA GLU A 328 8.26 -7.93 39.39
C GLU A 328 7.17 -7.10 40.08
N LEU A 329 6.10 -7.76 40.54
CA LEU A 329 4.97 -7.08 41.20
C LEU A 329 5.40 -6.38 42.49
N SER A 330 6.35 -6.94 43.25
CA SER A 330 6.90 -6.29 44.46
C SER A 330 7.60 -4.95 44.18
N THR A 331 8.03 -4.72 42.93
CA THR A 331 8.66 -3.47 42.47
C THR A 331 7.68 -2.56 41.74
N GLY A 332 6.38 -2.91 41.71
CA GLY A 332 5.34 -2.17 41.00
C GLY A 332 5.36 -2.38 39.48
N ARG A 333 6.11 -3.36 38.96
CA ARG A 333 6.16 -3.65 37.52
C ARG A 333 5.06 -4.66 37.17
N PRO A 334 4.14 -4.33 36.24
CA PRO A 334 3.14 -5.30 35.80
C PRO A 334 3.78 -6.41 34.98
N VAL A 335 3.14 -7.58 35.01
CA VAL A 335 3.61 -8.81 34.37
C VAL A 335 2.55 -9.29 33.39
N ILE A 336 2.95 -9.60 32.16
CA ILE A 336 2.06 -10.29 31.23
C ILE A 336 2.18 -11.78 31.50
N VAL A 337 1.04 -12.44 31.75
CA VAL A 337 0.99 -13.89 31.88
C VAL A 337 0.18 -14.50 30.76
N GLY A 338 0.69 -15.59 30.21
CA GLY A 338 -0.03 -16.48 29.32
C GLY A 338 -0.60 -17.64 30.12
N ILE A 339 -1.92 -17.80 30.10
CA ILE A 339 -2.62 -18.91 30.76
C ILE A 339 -3.08 -19.94 29.72
N SER A 340 -3.26 -21.18 30.17
CA SER A 340 -3.97 -22.22 29.43
C SER A 340 -5.27 -22.56 30.18
N TYR A 341 -6.38 -22.04 29.66
CA TYR A 341 -7.72 -22.34 30.15
C TYR A 341 -8.09 -23.81 29.91
N ASP A 342 -7.70 -24.38 28.77
CA ASP A 342 -7.96 -25.78 28.43
C ASP A 342 -7.01 -26.81 29.09
N GLY A 343 -6.02 -26.34 29.85
CA GLY A 343 -5.02 -27.19 30.51
C GLY A 343 -3.89 -27.69 29.59
N GLY A 344 -3.86 -27.26 28.32
CA GLY A 344 -2.78 -27.49 27.38
C GLY A 344 -1.41 -26.93 27.78
N PRO A 345 -0.37 -27.26 26.99
CA PRO A 345 1.01 -26.87 27.29
C PRO A 345 1.34 -25.42 26.89
N SER A 346 0.53 -24.80 26.03
CA SER A 346 0.77 -23.45 25.48
C SER A 346 -0.31 -22.48 25.94
N PRO A 347 0.00 -21.19 26.10
CA PRO A 347 -1.00 -20.17 26.41
C PRO A 347 -2.11 -20.08 25.34
N ASP A 348 -3.36 -20.03 25.79
CA ASP A 348 -4.56 -19.76 24.99
C ASP A 348 -5.23 -18.42 25.33
N HIS A 349 -4.75 -17.72 26.37
CA HIS A 349 -5.13 -16.36 26.72
C HIS A 349 -3.99 -15.62 27.39
N PHE A 350 -3.88 -14.32 27.12
CA PHE A 350 -2.87 -13.45 27.73
C PHE A 350 -3.54 -12.30 28.46
N LEU A 351 -3.04 -11.97 29.64
CA LEU A 351 -3.55 -10.91 30.50
C LEU A 351 -2.42 -10.26 31.30
N VAL A 352 -2.73 -9.15 31.98
CA VAL A 352 -1.75 -8.39 32.76
C VAL A 352 -2.02 -8.56 34.24
N LEU A 353 -1.09 -9.09 35.01
CA LEU A 353 -1.09 -8.99 36.47
C LEU A 353 -0.50 -7.63 36.87
N ILE A 354 -1.21 -6.91 37.75
CA ILE A 354 -0.89 -5.51 38.06
C ILE A 354 -0.48 -5.29 39.52
N SER A 355 -0.88 -6.19 40.43
CA SER A 355 -0.46 -6.18 41.83
C SER A 355 -0.79 -7.51 42.51
N GLY A 356 -0.34 -7.68 43.76
CA GLY A 356 -0.58 -8.87 44.56
C GLY A 356 0.70 -9.65 44.87
N SER A 357 0.54 -10.80 45.51
CA SER A 357 1.67 -11.69 45.84
C SER A 357 1.19 -13.11 46.15
N ASN A 358 2.07 -14.10 46.06
CA ASN A 358 1.86 -15.46 46.57
C ASN A 358 0.56 -16.12 46.05
N GLY A 359 0.27 -15.94 44.76
CA GLY A 359 -0.91 -16.51 44.10
C GLY A 359 -2.21 -15.72 44.27
N SER A 360 -2.21 -14.66 45.07
CA SER A 360 -3.33 -13.71 45.17
C SER A 360 -3.00 -12.44 44.39
N TYR A 361 -3.46 -12.38 43.13
CA TYR A 361 -3.14 -11.31 42.18
C TYR A 361 -4.38 -10.53 41.75
N GLN A 362 -4.18 -9.23 41.49
CA GLN A 362 -5.11 -8.41 40.72
C GLN A 362 -4.67 -8.38 39.26
N MET A 363 -5.63 -8.39 38.34
CA MET A 363 -5.37 -8.42 36.91
C MET A 363 -6.21 -7.44 36.11
N ASN A 364 -5.68 -7.12 34.94
CA ASN A 364 -6.38 -6.55 33.81
C ASN A 364 -6.53 -7.61 32.72
N ASP A 365 -7.76 -8.11 32.55
CA ASP A 365 -8.11 -9.13 31.57
C ASP A 365 -8.61 -8.45 30.28
N PRO A 366 -7.92 -8.60 29.14
CA PRO A 366 -8.31 -7.96 27.89
C PRO A 366 -9.55 -8.59 27.24
N PHE A 367 -10.12 -9.69 27.75
CA PHE A 367 -11.29 -10.33 27.16
C PHE A 367 -12.57 -10.13 27.97
N THR A 368 -12.49 -10.30 29.29
CA THR A 368 -13.64 -10.20 30.20
C THR A 368 -14.27 -8.80 30.14
N PRO A 369 -15.61 -8.67 29.96
CA PRO A 369 -16.27 -7.37 30.00
C PRO A 369 -15.98 -6.63 31.31
N ASN A 370 -15.55 -5.38 31.22
CA ASN A 370 -15.08 -4.58 32.36
C ASN A 370 -14.00 -5.29 33.20
N GLY A 371 -13.10 -6.05 32.58
CA GLY A 371 -12.04 -6.82 33.25
C GLY A 371 -10.87 -6.00 33.81
N HIS A 372 -11.11 -4.76 34.24
CA HIS A 372 -10.10 -3.89 34.86
C HIS A 372 -10.05 -4.11 36.37
N ASN A 373 -8.84 -4.26 36.94
CA ASN A 373 -8.59 -4.37 38.38
C ASN A 373 -9.44 -5.45 39.08
N ILE A 374 -9.51 -6.65 38.51
CA ILE A 374 -10.28 -7.78 39.05
C ILE A 374 -9.37 -8.86 39.66
N PRO A 375 -9.85 -9.65 40.65
CA PRO A 375 -9.05 -10.74 41.22
C PRO A 375 -8.81 -11.85 40.20
N PHE A 376 -7.55 -12.26 40.03
CA PHE A 376 -7.17 -13.32 39.08
C PHE A 376 -7.84 -14.66 39.43
N THR A 377 -7.85 -15.02 40.72
CA THR A 377 -8.34 -16.32 41.20
C THR A 377 -9.85 -16.50 41.11
N ASP A 378 -10.60 -15.42 40.89
CA ASP A 378 -12.05 -15.49 40.65
C ASP A 378 -12.37 -15.99 39.24
N HIS A 379 -11.40 -15.93 38.32
CA HIS A 379 -11.55 -16.27 36.91
C HIS A 379 -10.64 -17.43 36.47
N TYR A 380 -9.43 -17.51 37.01
CA TYR A 380 -8.40 -18.44 36.55
C TYR A 380 -7.62 -19.05 37.73
N SER A 381 -7.13 -20.28 37.56
CA SER A 381 -6.26 -20.92 38.55
C SER A 381 -4.81 -20.47 38.36
N VAL A 382 -4.05 -20.28 39.45
CA VAL A 382 -2.60 -20.01 39.35
C VAL A 382 -1.86 -21.14 38.62
N GLY A 383 -2.36 -22.36 38.73
CA GLY A 383 -1.84 -23.52 38.00
C GLY A 383 -2.10 -23.50 36.49
N SER A 384 -2.87 -22.54 35.95
CA SER A 384 -3.09 -22.38 34.51
C SER A 384 -1.99 -21.57 33.82
N ILE A 385 -1.12 -20.88 34.57
CA ILE A 385 -0.05 -20.06 34.02
C ILE A 385 0.97 -20.96 33.30
N ARG A 386 1.33 -20.57 32.07
CA ARG A 386 2.29 -21.26 31.19
C ARG A 386 3.42 -20.36 30.72
N GLU A 387 3.19 -19.06 30.68
CA GLU A 387 4.18 -18.04 30.28
C GLU A 387 4.10 -16.85 31.23
N ILE A 388 5.26 -16.30 31.59
CA ILE A 388 5.40 -15.17 32.52
C ILE A 388 6.45 -14.24 31.92
N ASP A 389 6.03 -13.04 31.51
CA ASP A 389 6.91 -12.05 30.91
C ASP A 389 6.86 -10.72 31.64
N ARG A 390 8.03 -10.23 32.02
CA ARG A 390 8.24 -8.80 32.29
C ARG A 390 8.43 -8.06 30.97
N ILE A 391 8.00 -6.80 30.96
CA ILE A 391 8.24 -5.90 29.82
C ILE A 391 9.41 -4.97 30.17
N SER A 392 10.48 -5.08 29.39
CA SER A 392 11.57 -4.11 29.40
C SER A 392 11.35 -3.11 28.27
N MET A 393 11.24 -1.84 28.61
CA MET A 393 11.18 -0.73 27.64
C MET A 393 12.56 -0.37 27.10
#